data_AF-A0A7J9C925-F1
#
_entry.id   AF-A0A7J9C925-F1
#
_cell.length_a   1.000
_cell.length_b   1.000
_cell.length_c   1.000
_cell.angle_alpha   90.00
_cell.angle_beta   90.00
_cell.angle_gamma   90.00
#
_symmetry.space_group_name_H-M   'P 1'
#
loop_
_entity.id
_entity.type
_entity.pdbx_description
1 polymer ?
#
loop_
_entity_poly.entity_id
_entity_poly.type
_entity_poly.pdbx_seq_one_letter_code
_entity_poly.pdbx_strand_id
1 'polypeptide(L)'
;FCFNYYARLGNKVNNIDVVYTPWSNLKKTPSMDVGQVGFHNSKMVRTLRVEKRINEIVNRLSRTKVERTPDLKAEREAVNAAERAERKQHMREKKRREELERLEKERQVEIRSYKGLMVSEKMTSNKQIAETSKSLQELEEDFM
;
A
#
# COMPACT_ATOMS: atom_id res chain seq x y z
N PHE A 1 -14.43 16.74 21.99
CA PHE A 1 -14.59 18.12 22.52
C PHE A 1 -13.27 18.56 23.09
N CYS A 2 -12.70 19.65 22.61
CA CYS A 2 -11.49 20.20 23.22
C CYS A 2 -11.91 21.05 24.42
N PHE A 3 -11.45 20.66 25.60
CA PHE A 3 -11.54 21.46 26.80
C PHE A 3 -10.37 22.44 26.77
N ASN A 4 -10.63 23.68 26.35
CA ASN A 4 -9.63 24.73 26.48
C ASN A 4 -9.79 25.35 27.87
N TYR A 5 -8.90 24.97 28.77
CA TYR A 5 -8.81 25.51 30.12
C TYR A 5 -7.99 26.80 30.07
N TYR A 6 -8.67 27.95 30.07
CA TYR A 6 -8.03 29.27 30.19
C TYR A 6 -7.81 29.58 31.67
N ALA A 7 -6.78 28.98 32.28
CA ALA A 7 -6.29 29.46 33.58
C ALA A 7 -4.84 29.91 33.44
N ARG A 8 -4.68 31.20 33.11
CA ARG A 8 -3.39 31.90 33.22
C ARG A 8 -2.97 32.11 34.67
N LEU A 9 -3.91 32.02 35.61
CA LEU A 9 -3.66 32.04 37.05
C LEU A 9 -3.90 30.64 37.62
N GLY A 10 -2.87 30.09 38.25
CA GLY A 10 -2.72 28.67 38.56
C GLY A 10 -3.84 28.01 39.36
N ASN A 11 -3.69 26.71 39.55
CA ASN A 11 -4.57 25.71 40.19
C ASN A 11 -5.10 26.03 41.62
N LYS A 12 -4.90 27.25 42.12
CA LYS A 12 -5.22 27.71 43.47
C LYS A 12 -6.46 28.63 43.53
N VAL A 13 -6.94 29.14 42.39
CA VAL A 13 -8.12 30.03 42.35
C VAL A 13 -9.42 29.24 42.20
N ASN A 14 -10.42 29.61 43.01
CA ASN A 14 -11.81 29.18 42.85
C ASN A 14 -12.52 30.05 41.81
N ASN A 15 -13.68 29.62 41.31
CA ASN A 15 -14.45 30.29 40.24
C ASN A 15 -13.71 30.33 38.89
N ILE A 16 -13.58 29.17 38.23
CA ILE A 16 -12.90 29.07 36.93
C ILE A 16 -13.92 28.96 35.80
N ASP A 17 -13.69 29.71 34.72
CA ASP A 17 -14.46 29.61 33.48
C ASP A 17 -13.85 28.56 32.55
N VAL A 18 -14.65 27.55 32.21
CA VAL A 18 -14.28 26.48 31.28
C VAL A 18 -14.97 26.74 29.95
N VAL A 19 -14.16 26.80 28.88
CA VAL A 19 -14.62 27.10 27.54
C VAL A 19 -14.73 25.81 26.72
N TYR A 20 -15.96 25.50 26.31
CA TYR A 20 -16.31 24.33 25.50
C TYR A 20 -16.48 24.72 24.04
N THR A 21 -15.65 24.13 23.18
CA THR A 21 -15.67 24.42 21.76
C THR A 21 -15.31 23.16 20.94
N PRO A 22 -16.01 22.91 19.82
CA PRO A 22 -15.61 21.86 18.88
C PRO A 22 -14.21 22.12 18.30
N TRP A 23 -13.44 21.06 18.06
CA TRP A 23 -12.10 21.17 17.45
C TRP A 23 -12.12 21.94 16.13
N SER A 24 -13.15 21.69 15.30
CA SER A 24 -13.35 22.36 14.01
C SER A 24 -13.47 23.88 14.10
N ASN A 25 -13.79 24.43 15.27
CA ASN A 25 -13.93 25.87 15.48
C ASN A 25 -12.60 26.55 15.87
N LEU A 26 -11.54 25.80 16.15
CA LEU A 26 -10.25 26.36 16.54
C LEU A 26 -9.49 26.89 15.31
N LYS A 27 -9.03 28.14 15.40
CA LYS A 27 -8.22 28.81 14.38
C LYS A 27 -6.78 28.94 14.87
N LYS A 28 -5.84 28.33 14.15
CA LYS A 28 -4.40 28.53 14.36
C LYS A 28 -3.83 29.28 13.16
N THR A 29 -3.33 30.49 13.36
CA THR A 29 -2.55 31.19 12.33
C THR A 29 -1.06 30.92 12.55
N PRO A 30 -0.22 30.90 11.49
CA PRO A 30 1.22 30.67 11.63
C PRO A 30 1.94 31.74 12.48
N SER A 31 1.35 32.93 12.59
CA SER A 31 1.85 34.04 13.41
C SER A 31 1.49 33.92 14.90
N MET A 32 0.70 32.92 15.31
CA MET A 32 0.30 32.74 16.72
C MET A 32 1.34 31.92 17.48
N ASP A 33 1.70 32.42 18.67
CA ASP A 33 2.58 31.73 19.61
C ASP A 33 2.06 30.36 20.03
N VAL A 34 2.97 29.51 20.51
CA VAL A 34 2.64 28.18 21.03
C VAL A 34 1.69 28.33 22.23
N GLY A 35 0.52 27.67 22.16
CA GLY A 35 -0.55 27.79 23.17
C GLY A 35 -1.60 28.86 22.88
N GLN A 36 -1.38 29.78 21.93
CA GLN A 36 -2.42 30.70 21.48
C GLN A 36 -3.30 30.06 20.39
N VAL A 37 -4.61 30.16 20.55
CA VAL A 37 -5.62 29.71 19.59
C VAL A 37 -6.72 30.78 19.47
N GLY A 38 -7.22 30.99 18.27
CA GLY A 38 -8.41 31.81 18.00
C GLY A 38 -9.66 30.94 17.76
N PHE A 39 -10.82 31.59 17.63
CA PHE A 39 -12.06 30.93 17.22
C PHE A 39 -12.50 31.44 15.85
N HIS A 40 -13.05 30.55 15.01
CA HIS A 40 -13.68 30.96 13.75
C HIS A 40 -15.05 31.59 13.98
N ASN A 41 -15.85 31.00 14.88
CA ASN A 41 -17.18 31.48 15.24
C ASN A 41 -17.36 31.47 16.76
N SER A 42 -17.58 32.66 17.33
CA SER A 42 -17.79 32.84 18.77
C SER A 42 -19.13 32.29 19.26
N LYS A 43 -20.13 32.10 18.39
CA LYS A 43 -21.44 31.55 18.79
C LYS A 43 -21.39 30.07 19.19
N MET A 44 -20.40 29.33 18.68
CA MET A 44 -20.20 27.92 19.02
C MET A 44 -19.36 27.72 20.29
N VAL A 45 -18.98 28.83 20.95
CA VAL A 45 -18.22 28.81 22.19
C VAL A 45 -19.20 28.86 23.35
N ARG A 46 -19.17 27.85 24.21
CA ARG A 46 -19.99 27.82 25.43
C ARG A 46 -19.07 27.95 26.64
N THR A 47 -19.35 28.90 27.51
CA THR A 47 -18.59 29.11 28.75
C THR A 47 -19.40 28.58 29.93
N LEU A 48 -18.80 27.72 30.75
CA LEU A 48 -19.38 27.26 32.01
C LEU A 48 -18.52 27.78 33.16
N ARG A 49 -19.15 28.43 34.15
CA ARG A 49 -18.48 28.87 35.36
C ARG A 49 -18.55 27.77 36.41
N VAL A 50 -17.40 27.34 36.91
CA VAL A 50 -17.29 26.33 37.97
C VAL A 50 -16.94 27.04 39.27
N GLU A 51 -17.87 27.07 40.21
CA GLU A 51 -17.74 27.85 41.46
C GLU A 51 -16.62 27.33 42.37
N LYS A 52 -16.56 26.02 42.58
CA LYS A 52 -15.52 25.37 43.39
C LYS A 52 -14.96 24.16 42.69
N ARG A 53 -13.63 24.00 42.75
CA ARG A 53 -12.97 22.77 42.33
C ARG A 53 -13.02 21.75 43.47
N ILE A 54 -13.69 20.62 43.23
CA ILE A 54 -13.72 19.50 44.17
C ILE A 54 -12.56 18.56 43.83
N ASN A 55 -11.46 18.64 44.58
CA ASN A 55 -10.24 17.86 44.32
C ASN A 55 -10.47 16.34 44.44
N GLU A 56 -11.38 15.90 45.30
CA GLU A 56 -11.73 14.48 45.46
C GLU A 56 -12.28 13.86 44.17
N ILE A 57 -13.15 14.60 43.46
CA ILE A 57 -13.74 14.15 42.19
C ILE A 57 -12.65 14.05 41.12
N VAL A 58 -11.74 15.04 41.05
CA VAL A 58 -10.64 15.03 40.09
C VAL A 58 -9.68 13.87 40.37
N ASN A 59 -9.31 13.64 41.63
CA ASN A 59 -8.40 12.56 42.03
C ASN A 59 -9.01 11.17 41.82
N ARG A 60 -10.32 11.01 42.03
CA ARG A 60 -11.04 9.78 41.69
C ARG A 60 -11.02 9.52 40.19
N LEU A 61 -11.32 10.55 39.39
CA LEU A 61 -11.37 10.44 37.93
C LEU A 61 -9.99 10.16 37.32
N SER A 62 -8.94 10.80 37.83
CA SER A 62 -7.56 10.55 37.38
C SER A 62 -7.09 9.14 37.72
N ARG A 63 -7.48 8.61 38.89
CA ARG A 63 -7.17 7.22 39.27
C ARG A 63 -7.82 6.18 38.37
N THR A 64 -9.01 6.47 37.83
CA THR A 64 -9.72 5.60 36.87
C THR A 64 -9.32 5.85 35.42
N LYS A 65 -8.53 6.88 35.13
CA LYS A 65 -8.13 7.24 33.77
C LYS A 65 -7.07 6.25 33.30
N VAL A 66 -7.51 5.23 32.56
CA VAL A 66 -6.62 4.34 31.82
C VAL A 66 -6.21 5.06 30.53
N GLU A 67 -5.08 5.75 30.56
CA GLU A 67 -4.44 6.23 29.34
C GLU A 67 -3.88 5.02 28.59
N ARG A 68 -4.70 4.43 27.71
CA ARG A 68 -4.16 3.65 26.61
C ARG A 68 -3.48 4.67 25.71
N THR A 69 -2.16 4.67 25.65
CA THR A 69 -1.40 5.34 24.59
C THR A 69 -1.17 4.30 23.51
N PRO A 70 -2.02 4.21 22.47
CA PRO A 70 -1.69 3.38 21.33
C PRO A 70 -0.46 4.01 20.68
N ASP A 71 0.63 3.25 20.55
CA ASP A 71 1.83 3.70 19.86
C ASP A 71 1.55 3.84 18.36
N LEU A 72 1.00 4.99 17.96
CA LEU A 72 0.63 5.35 16.58
C LEU A 72 1.81 5.18 15.60
N LYS A 73 3.05 5.24 16.11
CA LYS A 73 4.26 5.04 15.31
C LYS A 73 4.42 3.58 14.88
N ALA A 74 4.12 2.62 15.76
CA ALA A 74 4.26 1.19 15.48
C ALA A 74 3.21 0.73 14.47
N GLU A 75 1.95 1.18 14.60
CA GLU A 75 0.91 0.88 13.63
C GLU A 75 1.23 1.45 12.25
N ARG A 76 1.76 2.68 12.18
CA ARG A 76 2.13 3.30 10.91
C ARG A 76 3.33 2.62 10.24
N GLU A 77 4.30 2.16 11.03
CA GLU A 77 5.43 1.39 10.50
C GLU A 77 4.99 0.01 9.98
N ALA A 78 4.05 -0.66 10.65
CA ALA A 78 3.49 -1.93 10.21
C ALA A 78 2.73 -1.79 8.88
N VAL A 79 1.87 -0.77 8.74
CA VAL A 79 1.14 -0.50 7.50
C VAL A 79 2.10 -0.18 6.34
N ASN A 80 3.09 0.69 6.58
CA ASN A 80 4.09 1.04 5.56
C ASN A 80 4.97 -0.17 5.16
N ALA A 81 5.25 -1.08 6.10
CA ALA A 81 5.99 -2.31 5.81
C ALA A 81 5.18 -3.28 4.94
N ALA A 82 3.88 -3.44 5.23
CA ALA A 82 2.97 -4.26 4.43
C ALA A 82 2.84 -3.72 3.00
N GLU A 83 2.62 -2.42 2.83
CA GLU A 83 2.52 -1.79 1.50
C GLU A 83 3.81 -1.98 0.67
N ARG A 84 4.99 -1.84 1.30
CA ARG A 84 6.28 -2.11 0.63
C ARG A 84 6.42 -3.59 0.24
N ALA A 85 5.95 -4.51 1.08
CA ALA A 85 5.99 -5.94 0.80
C ALA A 85 5.10 -6.29 -0.41
N GLU A 86 3.86 -5.80 -0.43
CA GLU A 86 2.92 -6.00 -1.55
C GLU A 86 3.47 -5.42 -2.85
N ARG A 87 4.00 -4.19 -2.82
CA ARG A 87 4.61 -3.56 -4.01
C ARG A 87 5.79 -4.37 -4.54
N LYS A 88 6.61 -4.97 -3.66
CA LYS A 88 7.74 -5.83 -4.05
C LYS A 88 7.26 -7.17 -4.63
N GLN A 89 6.19 -7.75 -4.09
CA GLN A 89 5.59 -8.98 -4.62
C GLN A 89 5.00 -8.74 -6.01
N HIS A 90 4.23 -7.67 -6.20
CA HIS A 90 3.66 -7.32 -7.50
C HIS A 90 4.73 -7.09 -8.58
N MET A 91 5.84 -6.42 -8.23
CA MET A 91 6.97 -6.23 -9.16
C MET A 91 7.68 -7.55 -9.51
N ARG A 92 7.82 -8.47 -8.55
CA ARG A 92 8.41 -9.80 -8.79
C ARG A 92 7.51 -10.66 -9.70
N GLU A 93 6.20 -10.63 -9.45
CA GLU A 93 5.23 -11.39 -10.23
C GLU A 93 5.15 -10.87 -11.67
N LYS A 94 5.12 -9.54 -11.86
CA LYS A 94 5.19 -8.92 -13.18
C LYS A 94 6.46 -9.33 -13.95
N LYS A 95 7.63 -9.28 -13.30
CA LYS A 95 8.90 -9.69 -13.92
C LYS A 95 8.89 -11.18 -14.30
N ARG A 96 8.36 -12.05 -13.43
CA ARG A 96 8.25 -13.49 -13.71
C ARG A 96 7.31 -13.75 -14.90
N ARG A 97 6.19 -13.02 -14.99
CA ARG A 97 5.25 -13.14 -16.11
C ARG A 97 5.89 -12.70 -17.43
N GLU A 98 6.60 -11.58 -17.44
CA GLU A 98 7.33 -11.09 -18.61
C GLU A 98 8.42 -12.07 -19.08
N GLU A 99 9.14 -12.70 -18.14
CA GLU A 99 10.17 -13.70 -18.45
C GLU A 99 9.56 -14.98 -19.05
N LEU A 100 8.45 -15.46 -18.50
CA LEU A 100 7.72 -16.61 -19.04
C LEU A 100 7.15 -16.33 -20.44
N GLU A 101 6.58 -15.14 -20.66
CA GLU A 101 6.10 -14.73 -21.98
C GLU A 101 7.23 -14.62 -23.01
N ARG A 102 8.42 -14.19 -22.59
CA ARG A 102 9.59 -14.13 -23.45
C ARG A 102 10.07 -15.53 -23.85
N LEU A 103 10.18 -16.44 -22.88
CA LEU A 103 10.54 -17.85 -23.11
C LEU A 103 9.54 -18.54 -24.05
N GLU A 104 8.25 -18.31 -23.87
CA GLU A 104 7.21 -18.89 -24.74
C GLU A 104 7.30 -18.33 -26.15
N LYS A 105 7.57 -17.02 -26.32
CA LYS A 105 7.81 -16.43 -27.64
C LYS A 105 9.05 -17.02 -28.31
N GLU A 106 10.16 -17.16 -27.57
CA GLU A 106 11.39 -17.77 -28.07
C GLU A 106 11.13 -19.23 -28.51
N ARG A 107 10.39 -20.00 -27.71
CA ARG A 107 9.98 -21.37 -28.05
C ARG A 107 9.07 -21.42 -29.28
N GLN A 108 8.11 -20.50 -29.41
CA GLN A 108 7.26 -20.42 -30.60
C GLN A 108 8.05 -20.02 -31.85
N VAL A 109 9.01 -19.10 -31.72
CA VAL A 109 9.91 -18.72 -32.81
C VAL A 109 10.79 -19.91 -33.19
N GLU A 110 11.27 -20.70 -32.23
CA GLU A 110 12.05 -21.91 -32.49
C GLU A 110 11.24 -23.05 -33.12
N ILE A 111 9.94 -23.18 -32.79
CA ILE A 111 9.05 -24.15 -33.46
C ILE A 111 8.69 -23.67 -34.88
N ARG A 112 8.42 -22.35 -35.05
CA ARG A 112 8.06 -21.76 -36.36
C ARG A 112 9.26 -21.62 -37.29
N SER A 113 10.42 -21.30 -36.74
CA SER A 113 11.68 -21.31 -37.45
C SER A 113 12.09 -22.77 -37.56
N TYR A 114 12.07 -23.33 -38.75
CA TYR A 114 12.51 -24.69 -39.08
C TYR A 114 14.03 -24.92 -38.81
N LYS A 115 14.61 -24.29 -37.79
CA LYS A 115 16.04 -24.27 -37.44
C LYS A 115 16.55 -25.66 -37.03
N GLY A 116 15.73 -26.47 -36.37
CA GLY A 116 16.03 -27.87 -36.07
C GLY A 116 15.77 -28.85 -37.24
N LEU A 117 15.12 -28.37 -38.32
CA LEU A 117 14.77 -29.19 -39.48
C LEU A 117 15.82 -29.10 -40.60
N MET A 118 16.71 -28.10 -40.54
CA MET A 118 17.85 -27.95 -41.46
C MET A 118 19.08 -28.72 -40.93
N VAL A 119 19.03 -30.06 -40.96
CA VAL A 119 20.19 -30.91 -40.62
C VAL A 119 20.94 -31.26 -41.90
N SER A 120 22.18 -30.77 -42.04
CA SER A 120 23.01 -30.97 -43.25
C SER A 120 23.21 -32.45 -43.62
N GLU A 121 23.25 -33.34 -42.63
CA GLU A 121 23.42 -34.78 -42.82
C GLU A 121 22.22 -35.48 -43.48
N LYS A 122 21.02 -34.89 -43.41
CA LYS A 122 19.78 -35.45 -43.99
C LYS A 122 19.35 -34.77 -45.28
N MET A 123 20.20 -33.90 -45.84
CA MET A 123 19.93 -33.21 -47.10
C MET A 123 20.51 -34.00 -48.27
N THR A 124 19.65 -34.69 -49.01
CA THR A 124 20.01 -35.37 -50.26
C THR A 124 19.87 -34.43 -51.46
N SER A 125 20.88 -34.44 -52.34
CA SER A 125 20.86 -33.68 -53.60
C SER A 125 19.93 -34.35 -54.61
N ASN A 126 19.21 -33.56 -55.41
CA ASN A 126 18.30 -34.06 -56.47
C ASN A 126 18.97 -35.05 -57.43
N LYS A 127 20.30 -34.97 -57.59
CA LYS A 127 21.07 -35.91 -58.42
C LYS A 127 21.16 -37.32 -57.84
N GLN A 128 21.20 -37.47 -56.52
CA GLN A 128 21.30 -38.77 -55.84
C GLN A 128 19.93 -39.45 -55.69
N ILE A 129 18.85 -38.66 -55.54
CA ILE A 129 17.48 -39.19 -55.41
C ILE A 129 17.04 -39.90 -56.70
N ALA A 130 17.41 -39.36 -57.87
CA ALA A 130 17.10 -39.95 -59.18
C ALA A 130 17.80 -41.30 -59.43
N GLU A 131 18.92 -41.57 -58.76
CA GLU A 131 19.64 -42.85 -58.86
C GLU A 131 19.07 -43.91 -57.89
N THR A 132 18.43 -43.48 -56.79
CA THR A 132 17.95 -44.37 -55.71
C THR A 132 16.45 -44.64 -55.70
N SER A 133 15.63 -43.87 -56.42
CA SER A 133 14.20 -44.14 -56.51
C SER A 133 13.95 -45.36 -57.39
N LYS A 134 13.50 -46.47 -56.76
CA LYS A 134 12.97 -47.66 -57.43
C LYS A 134 12.03 -47.28 -58.57
N SER A 135 12.13 -48.00 -59.69
CA SER A 135 11.26 -47.76 -60.85
C SER A 135 9.80 -47.93 -60.44
N LEU A 136 8.92 -47.14 -61.06
CA LEU A 136 7.48 -47.06 -60.78
C LEU A 136 6.78 -48.43 -60.74
N GLN A 137 7.35 -49.44 -61.42
CA GLN A 137 6.90 -50.83 -61.42
C GLN A 137 7.05 -51.56 -60.07
N GLU A 138 8.09 -51.31 -59.28
CA GLU A 138 8.28 -52.01 -57.98
C GLU A 138 7.31 -51.53 -56.89
N LEU A 139 6.68 -50.36 -57.07
CA LEU A 139 5.71 -49.82 -56.12
C LEU A 139 4.28 -50.34 -56.37
N GLU A 140 4.00 -50.90 -57.56
CA GLU A 140 2.70 -51.51 -57.89
C GLU A 140 2.61 -52.98 -57.42
N GLU A 141 3.74 -53.69 -57.29
CA GLU A 141 3.77 -55.09 -56.82
C GLU A 141 3.57 -55.24 -55.30
N ASP A 142 3.94 -54.24 -54.50
CA ASP A 142 3.78 -54.25 -53.03
C ASP A 142 2.34 -53.94 -52.56
N PHE A 143 1.42 -53.61 -53.49
CA PHE A 143 0.00 -53.35 -53.19
C PHE A 143 -0.93 -54.55 -53.53
N MET A 144 -0.40 -55.61 -54.16
CA MET A 144 -1.10 -56.87 -54.45
C MET A 144 -0.70 -57.97 -53.46
#